data_AF-A0A838BWY6-F1
#
_entry.id   AF-A0A838BWY6-F1
#
_cell.length_a   1.000
_cell.length_b   1.000
_cell.length_c   1.000
_cell.angle_alpha   90.00
_cell.angle_beta   90.00
_cell.angle_gamma   90.00
#
_symmetry.space_group_name_H-M   'P 1'
#
loop_
_entity.id
_entity.type
_entity.pdbx_description
1 polymer ?
#
loop_
_entity_poly.entity_id
_entity_poly.type
_entity_poly.pdbx_seq_one_letter_code
_entity_poly.pdbx_strand_id
1 'polypeptide(L)' 'MRTDPLNPRHIGAHAVAAVEFLAQLGLKGILTRTKHLRLEWSHGGRSFHISMPCTPRDADAAANQARQRIRREIRRAYG' A
#
# COMPACT_ATOMS: atom_id res chain seq x y z
N MET A 1 16.44 6.38 19.13
CA MET A 1 16.33 5.36 18.07
C MET A 1 14.93 5.40 17.49
N ARG A 2 14.74 5.95 16.28
CA ARG A 2 13.46 5.87 15.57
C ARG A 2 13.25 4.41 15.18
N THR A 3 12.26 3.77 15.76
CA THR A 3 11.82 2.43 15.37
C THR A 3 11.43 2.46 13.90
N ASP A 4 12.19 1.76 13.06
CA ASP A 4 11.86 1.48 11.66
C ASP A 4 10.40 1.00 11.57
N PRO A 5 9.49 1.71 10.89
CA PRO A 5 8.09 1.30 10.80
C PRO A 5 7.88 0.04 9.92
N LEU A 6 8.96 -0.59 9.44
CA LEU A 6 8.95 -1.61 8.40
C LEU A 6 9.62 -2.91 8.85
N ASN A 7 9.25 -3.49 9.99
CA ASN A 7 9.59 -4.90 10.21
C ASN A 7 8.64 -5.77 9.35
N PRO A 8 9.13 -6.47 8.31
CA PRO A 8 8.28 -7.22 7.37
C PRO A 8 7.43 -8.29 8.05
N ARG A 9 7.92 -8.78 9.21
CA ARG A 9 7.23 -9.76 10.06
C ARG A 9 5.90 -9.26 10.64
N HIS A 10 5.65 -7.94 10.67
CA HIS A 10 4.44 -7.35 11.26
C HIS A 10 3.45 -6.75 10.24
N ILE A 11 3.84 -6.67 8.97
CA ILE A 11 3.10 -5.95 7.92
C ILE A 11 2.23 -6.90 7.08
N GLY A 12 2.60 -8.17 6.99
CA GLY A 12 1.85 -9.19 6.25
C GLY A 12 2.12 -9.15 4.73
N ALA A 13 2.10 -10.33 4.10
CA ALA A 13 2.49 -10.52 2.70
C ALA A 13 1.69 -9.63 1.72
N HIS A 14 0.40 -9.42 1.99
CA HIS A 14 -0.47 -8.59 1.15
C HIS A 14 -0.03 -7.11 1.09
N ALA A 15 0.47 -6.56 2.20
CA ALA A 15 0.91 -5.17 2.26
C ALA A 15 2.32 -5.01 1.67
N VAL A 16 3.19 -6.01 1.82
CA VAL A 16 4.48 -6.08 1.09
C VAL A 16 4.22 -6.07 -0.41
N ALA A 17 3.33 -6.92 -0.91
CA ALA A 17 2.97 -6.99 -2.32
C ALA A 17 2.39 -5.67 -2.86
N ALA A 18 1.71 -4.89 -2.03
CA ALA A 18 1.19 -3.57 -2.41
C ALA A 18 2.31 -2.50 -2.49
N VAL A 19 3.27 -2.53 -1.58
CA VAL A 19 4.45 -1.65 -1.61
C VAL A 19 5.36 -1.98 -2.79
N GLU A 20 5.63 -3.27 -3.03
CA GLU A 20 6.40 -3.71 -4.19
C GLU A 20 5.72 -3.30 -5.50
N PHE A 21 4.40 -3.38 -5.56
CA PHE A 21 3.66 -2.92 -6.74
C PHE A 21 3.81 -1.40 -6.97
N LEU A 22 3.81 -0.58 -5.91
CA LEU A 22 4.13 0.84 -6.05
C LEU A 22 5.57 1.04 -6.55
N ALA A 23 6.53 0.28 -6.02
CA ALA A 23 7.91 0.35 -6.46
C ALA A 23 8.09 -0.01 -7.94
N GLN A 24 7.34 -1.01 -8.43
CA GLN A 24 7.30 -1.38 -9.87
C GLN A 24 6.76 -0.24 -10.75
N LEU A 25 5.89 0.63 -10.20
CA LEU A 25 5.39 1.83 -10.87
C LEU A 25 6.34 3.04 -10.72
N GLY A 26 7.51 2.86 -10.10
CA GLY A 26 8.45 3.94 -9.78
C GLY A 26 7.99 4.83 -8.62
N LEU A 27 7.03 4.38 -7.81
CA LEU A 27 6.45 5.13 -6.70
C LEU A 27 6.97 4.60 -5.37
N LYS A 28 7.17 5.51 -4.41
CA LYS A 28 7.51 5.15 -3.03
C LYS A 28 6.26 5.20 -2.17
N GLY A 29 5.89 4.04 -1.61
CA GLY A 29 4.81 3.91 -0.65
C GLY A 29 5.32 3.91 0.79
N ILE A 30 4.57 4.56 1.67
CA ILE A 30 4.77 4.52 3.12
C ILE A 30 3.62 3.73 3.72
N LEU A 31 3.94 2.71 4.52
CA LEU A 31 2.94 1.98 5.30
C LEU A 31 2.88 2.54 6.72
N THR A 32 1.67 2.86 7.16
CA THR A 32 1.38 3.24 8.54
C THR A 32 0.34 2.29 9.12
N ARG A 33 0.56 1.83 10.36
CA ARG A 33 -0.39 0.96 11.07
C ARG A 33 -1.27 1.83 11.96
N THR A 34 -2.57 1.79 11.72
CA THR A 34 -3.60 2.39 12.56
C THR A 34 -4.50 1.26 13.10
N LYS A 35 -5.83 1.37 12.96
CA LYS A 35 -6.77 0.22 13.07
C LYS A 35 -6.58 -0.78 11.93
N HIS A 36 -6.21 -0.26 10.75
CA HIS A 36 -5.91 -0.99 9.53
C HIS A 36 -4.51 -0.57 9.02
N LEU A 37 -3.96 -1.29 8.04
CA LEU A 37 -2.75 -0.86 7.35
C LEU A 37 -3.12 0.20 6.33
N ARG A 38 -2.53 1.39 6.44
CA ARG A 38 -2.69 2.47 5.48
C ARG A 38 -1.43 2.55 4.63
N LEU A 39 -1.60 2.48 3.32
CA LEU A 39 -0.53 2.67 2.35
C LEU A 39 -0.71 4.03 1.71
N GLU A 40 0.27 4.90 1.87
CA GLU A 40 0.27 6.29 1.38
C GLU A 40 1.38 6.48 0.35
N TRP A 41 1.12 7.21 -0.73
CA TRP A 41 2.14 7.52 -1.72
C TRP A 41 1.84 8.85 -2.42
N SER A 42 2.85 9.44 -3.04
CA SER A 42 2.70 10.64 -3.85
C SER A 42 2.97 10.35 -5.31
N HIS A 43 2.16 10.90 -6.20
CA HIS A 43 2.34 10.81 -7.65
C HIS A 43 1.90 12.13 -8.29
N GLY A 44 2.75 12.68 -9.17
CA GLY A 44 2.58 13.97 -9.87
C GLY A 44 1.94 15.09 -9.05
N GLY A 45 2.50 15.37 -7.88
CA GLY A 45 2.08 16.47 -6.99
C GLY A 45 0.86 16.19 -6.12
N ARG A 46 0.24 15.01 -6.22
CA ARG A 46 -0.90 14.59 -5.40
C ARG A 46 -0.50 13.47 -4.46
N SER A 47 -1.17 13.42 -3.31
CA SER A 47 -1.02 12.35 -2.32
C SER A 47 -2.23 11.44 -2.35
N PHE A 48 -1.98 10.14 -2.33
CA PHE A 48 -2.96 9.07 -2.41
C PHE A 48 -2.80 8.15 -1.22
N HIS A 49 -3.89 7.49 -0.84
CA HIS A 49 -3.82 6.45 0.16
C HIS A 49 -4.86 5.36 -0.06
N ILE A 50 -4.55 4.15 0.40
CA ILE A 50 -5.52 3.06 0.53
C ILE A 50 -5.44 2.44 1.93
N SER A 51 -6.56 1.91 2.39
CA SER A 51 -6.65 1.14 3.64
C SER A 51 -6.76 -0.35 3.31
N MET A 52 -5.96 -1.17 3.99
CA MET A 52 -5.88 -2.61 3.87
C MET A 52 -6.05 -3.28 5.25
N PRO A 53 -6.71 -4.44 5.35
CA PRO A 53 -6.87 -5.13 6.63
C PRO A 53 -5.51 -5.62 7.15
N CYS A 54 -5.22 -5.49 8.45
CA CYS A 54 -3.98 -6.00 9.04
C CYS A 54 -3.86 -7.53 8.93
N THR A 55 -5.00 -8.22 9.01
CA THR A 55 -5.12 -9.68 8.95
C THR A 55 -6.21 -10.05 7.94
N PRO A 56 -5.90 -10.08 6.63
CA PRO A 56 -6.85 -10.54 5.64
C PRO A 56 -7.11 -12.04 5.81
N ARG A 57 -8.34 -12.48 5.48
CA ARG A 57 -8.66 -13.92 5.38
C ARG A 57 -7.88 -14.61 4.26
N ASP A 58 -7.60 -13.87 3.19
CA ASP A 58 -6.82 -14.29 2.03
C ASP A 58 -5.86 -13.15 1.64
N ALA A 59 -4.56 -13.41 1.76
CA ALA A 59 -3.52 -12.43 1.50
C ALA A 59 -3.39 -12.07 0.01
N ASP A 60 -3.59 -13.03 -0.89
CA ASP A 60 -3.43 -12.83 -2.33
C ASP A 60 -4.61 -12.03 -2.90
N ALA A 61 -5.82 -12.36 -2.44
CA ALA A 61 -7.00 -11.58 -2.76
C ALA A 61 -6.86 -10.12 -2.26
N ALA A 62 -6.36 -9.93 -1.04
CA ALA A 62 -6.11 -8.60 -0.49
C ALA A 62 -5.05 -7.82 -1.27
N ALA A 63 -3.96 -8.47 -1.68
CA ALA A 63 -2.92 -7.87 -2.51
C ALA A 63 -3.47 -7.44 -3.87
N ASN A 64 -4.25 -8.30 -4.53
CA ASN A 64 -4.86 -7.99 -5.82
C ASN A 64 -5.85 -6.84 -5.72
N GLN A 65 -6.66 -6.79 -4.67
CA GLN A 65 -7.53 -5.64 -4.39
C GLN A 65 -6.74 -4.35 -4.18
N ALA A 66 -5.62 -4.40 -3.44
CA ALA A 66 -4.76 -3.24 -3.24
C ALA A 66 -4.19 -2.72 -4.57
N ARG A 67 -3.65 -3.61 -5.42
CA ARG A 67 -3.15 -3.28 -6.76
C ARG A 67 -4.22 -2.62 -7.64
N GLN A 68 -5.43 -3.17 -7.65
CA GLN A 68 -6.56 -2.60 -8.40
C GLN A 68 -6.95 -1.21 -7.90
N ARG A 69 -6.97 -1.00 -6.57
CA ARG A 69 -7.24 0.33 -5.98
C ARG A 69 -6.16 1.34 -6.36
N ILE A 70 -4.88 0.99 -6.26
CA ILE A 70 -3.77 1.85 -6.66
C ILE A 70 -3.92 2.29 -8.13
N ARG A 71 -4.16 1.33 -9.05
CA ARG A 71 -4.39 1.64 -10.47
C ARG A 71 -5.58 2.56 -10.69
N ARG A 72 -6.67 2.35 -9.94
CA ARG A 72 -7.88 3.16 -10.04
C ARG A 72 -7.63 4.60 -9.58
N GLU A 73 -6.93 4.80 -8.46
CA GLU A 73 -6.60 6.13 -7.96
C GLU A 73 -5.69 6.90 -8.93
N ILE A 74 -4.66 6.23 -9.48
CA ILE A 74 -3.80 6.83 -10.50
C ILE A 74 -4.61 7.18 -11.75
N ARG A 75 -5.43 6.26 -12.27
CA ARG A 75 -6.28 6.54 -13.44
C ARG A 75 -7.25 7.68 -13.19
N ARG A 76 -7.88 7.76 -12.03
CA ARG A 76 -8.79 8.88 -11.68
C ARG A 76 -8.09 10.22 -11.61
N ALA A 77 -6.80 10.23 -11.28
CA ALA A 77 -6.05 11.47 -11.15
C ALA A 77 -5.52 12.02 -12.48
N TYR A 78 -5.29 11.15 -13.47
CA TYR A 78 -4.60 11.49 -14.73
C TYR A 78 -5.32 11.08 -16.02
N GLY A 79 -6.40 10.30 -15.93
CA GLY A 79 -7.28 9.96 -17.05
C GLY A 79 -8.52 10.83 -17.03
#